data_AF-A0A6J1RE64-F1
#
_entry.id   AF-A0A6J1RE64-F1
#
_cell.length_a   1.000
_cell.length_b   1.000
_cell.length_c   1.000
_cell.angle_alpha   90.00
_cell.angle_beta   90.00
_cell.angle_gamma   90.00
#
_symmetry.space_group_name_H-M   'P 1'
#
loop_
_entity.id
_entity.type
_entity.pdbx_description
1 polymer ?
#
loop_
_entity_poly.entity_id
_entity_poly.type
_entity_poly.pdbx_seq_one_letter_code
_entity_poly.pdbx_strand_id
1 'polypeptide(L)'
;MNKIEFEEHLINREIIAFVRSNPLLWQKRVKIDKKNKDTISQAFSQIGSLLSEPLTGDAVSTRWKSLRDQYSREMRKVTASQPRSGAGNDEPSYKPTWPLFSDMSFLKDVIKPRKTQSNVSRKKFKSCEDTKIEIAK
;
A
#
# COMPACT_ATOMS: atom_id res chain seq x y z
N MET A 1 -23.58 -3.39 6.33
CA MET A 1 -22.72 -4.56 6.13
C MET A 1 -23.62 -5.76 5.97
N ASN A 2 -23.76 -6.20 4.74
CA ASN A 2 -24.70 -7.25 4.34
C ASN A 2 -24.05 -8.59 4.68
N LYS A 3 -24.83 -9.65 4.87
CA LYS A 3 -24.31 -10.98 5.23
C LYS A 3 -23.17 -11.44 4.29
N ILE A 4 -23.32 -11.20 2.99
CA ILE A 4 -22.31 -11.52 1.97
C ILE A 4 -20.99 -10.78 2.20
N GLU A 5 -21.04 -9.48 2.53
CA GLU A 5 -19.83 -8.68 2.79
C GLU A 5 -19.12 -9.12 4.07
N PHE A 6 -19.88 -9.60 5.06
CA PHE A 6 -19.33 -10.10 6.31
C PHE A 6 -18.55 -11.40 6.11
N GLU A 7 -19.13 -12.37 5.38
CA GLU A 7 -18.45 -13.64 5.06
C GLU A 7 -17.21 -13.41 4.20
N GLU A 8 -17.29 -12.52 3.20
CA GLU A 8 -16.13 -12.17 2.38
C GLU A 8 -14.99 -11.58 3.23
N HIS A 9 -15.35 -10.70 4.18
CA HIS A 9 -14.38 -10.10 5.09
C HIS A 9 -13.73 -11.15 6.01
N LEU A 10 -14.49 -12.15 6.46
CA LEU A 10 -13.97 -13.25 7.27
C LEU A 10 -12.93 -14.08 6.50
N ILE A 11 -13.26 -14.50 5.27
CA ILE A 11 -12.34 -15.22 4.38
C ILE A 11 -11.09 -14.40 4.13
N ASN A 12 -11.23 -13.10 3.84
CA ASN A 12 -10.09 -12.22 3.62
C ASN A 12 -9.18 -12.13 4.86
N ARG A 13 -9.76 -12.11 6.06
CA ARG A 13 -9.03 -12.12 7.32
C ARG A 13 -8.26 -13.42 7.54
N GLU A 14 -8.87 -14.56 7.24
CA GLU A 14 -8.20 -15.87 7.27
C GLU A 14 -7.01 -15.91 6.29
N ILE A 15 -7.21 -15.47 5.05
CA ILE A 15 -6.15 -15.37 4.05
C ILE A 15 -4.99 -14.52 4.57
N ILE A 16 -5.28 -13.35 5.16
CA ILE A 16 -4.25 -12.47 5.74
C ILE A 16 -3.47 -13.19 6.84
N ALA A 17 -4.16 -13.90 7.75
CA ALA A 17 -3.54 -14.62 8.85
C ALA A 17 -2.60 -15.72 8.35
N PHE A 18 -3.05 -16.55 7.40
CA PHE A 18 -2.23 -17.63 6.84
C PHE A 18 -1.07 -17.12 6.00
N VAL A 19 -1.26 -16.06 5.22
CA VAL A 19 -0.18 -15.45 4.43
C VAL A 19 0.86 -14.81 5.37
N ARG A 20 0.43 -14.15 6.45
CA ARG A 20 1.34 -13.57 7.44
C ARG A 20 2.27 -14.62 8.04
N SER A 21 1.76 -15.81 8.35
CA SER A 21 2.53 -16.94 8.86
C SER A 21 3.50 -17.56 7.83
N ASN A 22 3.37 -17.22 6.54
CA ASN A 22 4.18 -17.72 5.45
C ASN A 22 5.02 -16.60 4.80
N PRO A 23 6.19 -16.22 5.37
CA PRO A 23 7.11 -15.23 4.83
C PRO A 23 7.42 -15.32 3.34
N LEU A 24 7.47 -16.55 2.80
CA LEU A 24 7.74 -16.81 1.38
C LEU A 24 6.74 -16.12 0.44
N LEU A 25 5.50 -15.87 0.91
CA LEU A 25 4.43 -15.30 0.10
C LEU A 25 4.46 -13.76 0.03
N TRP A 26 5.15 -13.10 0.96
CA TRP A 26 5.11 -11.63 1.06
C TRP A 26 6.47 -10.95 1.16
N GLN A 27 7.52 -11.63 1.63
CA GLN A 27 8.86 -11.04 1.75
C GLN A 27 9.57 -10.95 0.39
N LYS A 28 10.00 -9.73 0.02
CA LYS A 28 10.69 -9.41 -1.25
C LYS A 28 12.13 -9.92 -1.36
N ARG A 29 12.61 -10.75 -0.43
CA ARG A 29 14.04 -11.12 -0.35
C ARG A 29 14.43 -12.27 -1.28
N VAL A 30 13.48 -13.01 -1.84
CA VAL A 30 13.74 -14.19 -2.66
C VAL A 30 13.61 -13.83 -4.15
N LYS A 31 14.65 -14.09 -4.95
CA LYS A 31 14.53 -14.05 -6.41
C LYS A 31 13.56 -15.15 -6.83
N ILE A 32 12.49 -14.79 -7.54
CA ILE A 32 11.52 -15.76 -8.07
C ILE A 32 12.22 -16.55 -9.18
N ASP A 33 12.53 -17.81 -8.91
CA ASP A 33 12.92 -18.81 -9.91
C ASP A 33 11.76 -19.79 -10.14
N LYS A 34 11.91 -20.74 -11.07
CA LYS A 34 10.86 -21.73 -11.38
C LYS A 34 10.48 -22.56 -10.15
N LYS A 35 11.46 -22.97 -9.34
CA LYS A 35 11.26 -23.79 -8.14
C LYS A 35 10.44 -23.03 -7.08
N ASN A 36 10.78 -21.77 -6.85
CA ASN A 36 10.08 -20.89 -5.92
C ASN A 36 8.66 -20.57 -6.39
N LYS A 37 8.43 -20.48 -7.72
CA LYS A 37 7.07 -20.30 -8.27
C LYS A 37 6.16 -21.46 -7.90
N ASP A 38 6.64 -22.69 -8.05
CA ASP A 38 5.87 -23.89 -7.71
C ASP A 38 5.62 -23.97 -6.19
N THR A 39 6.64 -23.66 -5.38
CA THR A 39 6.49 -23.58 -3.91
C THR A 39 5.45 -22.53 -3.49
N ILE A 40 5.43 -21.37 -4.14
CA ILE A 40 4.43 -20.31 -3.88
C ILE A 40 3.02 -20.80 -4.27
N SER A 41 2.89 -21.46 -5.42
CA SER A 41 1.61 -22.01 -5.88
C SER A 41 1.08 -23.09 -4.92
N GLN A 42 1.96 -23.99 -4.48
CA GLN A 42 1.64 -25.02 -3.48
C GLN A 42 1.24 -24.39 -2.16
N ALA A 43 1.95 -23.37 -1.69
CA ALA A 43 1.60 -22.67 -0.46
C ALA A 43 0.22 -22.00 -0.56
N PHE A 44 -0.12 -21.36 -1.68
CA PHE A 44 -1.47 -20.81 -1.87
C PHE A 44 -2.54 -21.90 -1.93
N SER A 45 -2.24 -23.05 -2.54
CA SER A 45 -3.15 -24.19 -2.62
C SER A 45 -3.40 -24.79 -1.23
N GLN A 46 -2.36 -24.92 -0.41
CA GLN A 46 -2.47 -25.34 0.99
C GLN A 46 -3.31 -24.36 1.80
N ILE A 47 -3.04 -23.06 1.68
CA ILE A 47 -3.86 -22.03 2.35
C ILE A 47 -5.32 -22.18 1.94
N GLY A 48 -5.60 -22.30 0.63
CA GLY A 48 -6.97 -22.45 0.12
C GLY A 48 -7.70 -23.68 0.65
N SER A 49 -6.99 -24.77 0.94
CA SER A 49 -7.56 -25.96 1.59
C SER A 49 -7.80 -25.84 3.09
N LEU A 50 -7.13 -24.88 3.76
CA LEU A 50 -7.24 -24.65 5.20
C LEU A 50 -8.27 -23.56 5.57
N LEU A 51 -8.81 -22.85 4.57
CA LEU A 51 -9.86 -21.85 4.78
C LEU A 51 -11.16 -22.51 5.22
N SER A 52 -11.97 -21.75 5.96
CA SER A 52 -13.34 -22.14 6.34
C SER A 52 -14.20 -22.50 5.12
N GLU A 53 -14.07 -21.71 4.06
CA GLU A 53 -14.58 -22.03 2.72
C GLU A 53 -13.41 -22.42 1.80
N PRO A 54 -13.37 -23.66 1.26
CA PRO A 54 -12.29 -24.08 0.39
C PRO A 54 -12.20 -23.25 -0.90
N LEU A 55 -11.03 -22.67 -1.16
CA LEU A 55 -10.74 -21.95 -2.39
C LEU A 55 -9.57 -22.61 -3.13
N THR A 56 -9.55 -22.44 -4.45
CA THR A 56 -8.37 -22.82 -5.25
C THR A 56 -7.19 -21.89 -4.94
N GLY A 57 -5.96 -22.40 -5.06
CA GLY A 57 -4.75 -21.60 -4.84
C GLY A 57 -4.71 -20.32 -5.70
N ASP A 58 -5.20 -20.39 -6.94
CA ASP A 58 -5.30 -19.23 -7.84
C ASP A 58 -6.31 -18.19 -7.34
N ALA A 59 -7.45 -18.62 -6.79
CA ALA A 59 -8.44 -17.73 -6.21
C ALA A 59 -7.89 -17.03 -4.96
N VAL A 60 -7.19 -17.77 -4.08
CA VAL A 60 -6.51 -17.20 -2.91
C VAL A 60 -5.43 -16.19 -3.32
N SER A 61 -4.60 -16.55 -4.30
CA SER A 61 -3.56 -15.67 -4.84
C SER A 61 -4.14 -14.38 -5.41
N THR A 62 -5.24 -14.48 -6.16
CA THR A 62 -5.96 -13.33 -6.73
C THR A 62 -6.54 -12.44 -5.63
N ARG A 63 -7.21 -13.02 -4.63
CA ARG A 63 -7.75 -12.28 -3.48
C ARG A 63 -6.64 -11.58 -2.70
N TRP A 64 -5.55 -12.29 -2.40
CA TRP A 64 -4.39 -11.73 -1.71
C TRP A 64 -3.80 -10.55 -2.48
N LYS A 65 -3.69 -10.65 -3.81
CA LYS A 65 -3.24 -9.53 -4.65
C LYS A 65 -4.15 -8.31 -4.52
N SER A 66 -5.47 -8.50 -4.59
CA SER A 66 -6.45 -7.42 -4.41
C SER A 66 -6.35 -6.75 -3.03
N LEU A 67 -6.22 -7.55 -1.96
CA LEU A 67 -6.01 -7.06 -0.60
C LEU A 67 -4.73 -6.23 -0.49
N ARG A 68 -3.64 -6.72 -1.08
CA ARG A 68 -2.35 -6.02 -1.10
C ARG A 68 -2.43 -4.70 -1.87
N ASP A 69 -3.13 -4.67 -3.00
CA ASP A 69 -3.34 -3.46 -3.79
C ASP A 69 -4.18 -2.43 -3.02
N GLN A 70 -5.22 -2.88 -2.31
CA GLN A 70 -6.02 -2.03 -1.44
C GLN A 70 -5.19 -1.45 -0.28
N TYR A 71 -4.44 -2.30 0.43
CA TYR A 71 -3.53 -1.85 1.48
C TYR A 71 -2.53 -0.81 0.95
N SER A 72 -2.00 -1.01 -0.25
CA SER A 72 -1.07 -0.07 -0.89
C SER A 72 -1.73 1.28 -1.19
N ARG A 73 -3.00 1.30 -1.60
CA ARG A 73 -3.77 2.54 -1.79
C ARG A 73 -4.01 3.26 -0.47
N GLU A 74 -4.42 2.53 0.56
CA GLU A 74 -4.63 3.08 1.91
C GLU A 74 -3.34 3.68 2.50
N MET A 75 -2.21 2.97 2.36
CA MET A 75 -0.90 3.48 2.79
C MET A 75 -0.49 4.77 2.07
N ARG A 76 -0.85 4.93 0.79
CA ARG A 76 -0.60 6.18 0.06
C ARG A 76 -1.42 7.34 0.62
N LYS A 77 -2.68 7.12 0.97
CA LYS A 77 -3.54 8.14 1.60
C LYS A 77 -2.97 8.56 2.97
N VAL A 78 -2.57 7.58 3.79
CA VAL A 78 -1.92 7.83 5.08
C VAL A 78 -0.61 8.61 4.92
N THR A 79 0.21 8.25 3.93
CA THR A 79 1.48 8.95 3.70
C THR A 79 1.25 10.37 3.18
N ALA A 80 0.23 10.58 2.33
CA ALA A 80 -0.10 11.89 1.77
C ALA A 80 -0.73 12.84 2.79
N SER A 81 -1.39 12.32 3.83
CA SER A 81 -1.95 13.12 4.92
C SER A 81 -0.94 13.48 6.00
N GLN A 82 0.27 12.89 5.98
CA GLN A 82 1.29 13.25 6.94
C GLN A 82 1.77 14.69 6.70
N PRO A 83 1.97 15.49 7.77
CA PRO A 83 2.52 16.83 7.63
C PRO A 83 3.85 16.77 6.90
N ARG A 84 4.08 17.75 6.02
CA ARG A 84 5.39 17.92 5.40
C ARG A 84 6.38 18.29 6.52
N SER A 85 7.57 17.69 6.52
CA SER A 85 8.60 18.00 7.52
C SER A 85 8.78 19.53 7.65
N GLY A 86 8.45 20.08 8.81
CA GLY A 86 8.49 21.52 9.10
C GLY A 86 7.13 22.19 9.36
N ALA A 87 6.01 21.54 9.07
CA ALA A 87 4.72 21.91 9.67
C ALA A 87 4.70 21.43 11.13
N GLY A 88 4.05 22.19 12.03
CA GLY A 88 3.99 21.89 13.47
C GLY A 88 3.36 20.52 13.78
N ASN A 89 3.16 20.21 15.06
CA ASN A 89 2.64 18.94 15.61
C ASN A 89 1.20 18.57 15.15
N ASP A 90 0.89 18.66 13.88
CA ASP A 90 -0.41 18.30 13.32
C ASP A 90 -0.48 16.77 13.17
N GLU A 91 -1.46 16.17 13.84
CA GLU A 91 -1.79 14.75 13.69
C GLU A 91 -2.15 14.46 12.21
N PRO A 92 -1.82 13.28 11.65
CA PRO A 92 -2.23 12.93 10.28
C PRO A 92 -3.74 13.10 10.10
N SER A 93 -4.14 13.87 9.08
CA SER A 93 -5.56 14.18 8.85
C SER A 93 -6.40 12.99 8.37
N TYR A 94 -5.74 11.89 7.94
CA TYR A 94 -6.41 10.71 7.41
C TYR A 94 -6.22 9.49 8.31
N LYS A 95 -7.35 8.91 8.74
CA LYS A 95 -7.42 7.62 9.43
C LYS A 95 -8.05 6.58 8.49
N PRO A 96 -7.36 5.46 8.16
CA PRO A 96 -7.91 4.41 7.32
C PRO A 96 -9.19 3.84 7.91
N THR A 97 -10.24 3.77 7.09
CA THR A 97 -11.54 3.21 7.48
C THR A 97 -11.69 1.74 7.11
N TRP A 98 -10.72 1.19 6.36
CA TRP A 98 -10.77 -0.19 5.90
C TRP A 98 -10.45 -1.16 7.05
N PRO A 99 -11.35 -2.08 7.43
CA PRO A 99 -11.17 -2.83 8.68
C PRO A 99 -10.00 -3.82 8.68
N LEU A 100 -9.58 -4.31 7.49
CA LEU A 100 -8.41 -5.21 7.35
C LEU A 100 -7.06 -4.46 7.34
N PHE A 101 -7.08 -3.12 7.41
CA PHE A 101 -5.86 -2.32 7.32
C PHE A 101 -4.88 -2.62 8.47
N SER A 102 -5.40 -2.78 9.70
CA SER A 102 -4.60 -3.12 10.88
C SER A 102 -3.98 -4.51 10.78
N ASP A 103 -4.75 -5.49 10.30
CA ASP A 103 -4.32 -6.88 10.14
C ASP A 103 -3.17 -7.01 9.11
N MET A 104 -3.08 -6.09 8.15
CA MET A 104 -2.03 -6.05 7.12
C MET A 104 -0.83 -5.15 7.47
N SER A 105 -0.75 -4.63 8.71
CA SER A 105 0.33 -3.75 9.17
C SER A 105 1.74 -4.33 9.02
N PHE A 106 1.89 -5.66 9.02
CA PHE A 106 3.16 -6.36 8.80
C PHE A 106 3.78 -6.10 7.41
N LEU A 107 2.99 -5.61 6.45
CA LEU A 107 3.47 -5.26 5.11
C LEU A 107 4.10 -3.87 5.03
N LYS A 108 3.94 -3.03 6.05
CA LYS A 108 4.41 -1.63 6.06
C LYS A 108 5.89 -1.50 5.65
N ASP A 109 6.74 -2.39 6.16
CA ASP A 109 8.19 -2.33 5.88
C ASP A 109 8.56 -2.90 4.50
N VAL A 110 7.70 -3.73 3.91
CA VAL A 110 7.92 -4.37 2.61
C VAL A 110 7.36 -3.52 1.45
N ILE A 111 6.25 -2.84 1.70
CA ILE A 111 5.56 -1.98 0.72
C ILE A 111 6.02 -0.54 0.95
N LYS A 112 7.26 -0.25 0.57
CA LYS A 112 7.78 1.12 0.56
C LYS A 112 7.30 1.86 -0.70
N PRO A 113 6.70 3.06 -0.58
CA PRO A 113 6.42 3.91 -1.73
C PRO A 113 7.71 4.15 -2.52
N ARG A 114 7.66 3.99 -3.84
CA ARG A 114 8.77 4.38 -4.70
C ARG A 114 8.94 5.90 -4.58
N LYS A 115 10.16 6.36 -4.26
CA LYS A 115 10.49 7.79 -4.34
C LYS A 115 10.30 8.23 -5.79
N THR A 116 9.27 9.01 -6.07
CA THR A 116 9.11 9.66 -7.36
C THR A 116 10.02 10.88 -7.39
N GLN A 117 10.93 10.93 -8.36
CA GLN A 117 11.66 12.17 -8.65
C GLN A 117 10.74 13.02 -9.54
N SER A 118 10.37 14.22 -9.09
CA SER A 118 9.58 15.13 -9.90
C SER A 118 10.50 15.82 -10.92
N ASN A 119 10.22 15.69 -12.22
CA ASN A 119 10.93 16.41 -13.29
C ASN A 119 10.51 17.88 -13.41
N VAL A 120 9.90 18.46 -12.37
CA VAL A 120 9.47 19.87 -12.40
C VAL A 120 10.71 20.74 -12.29
N SER A 121 11.22 21.18 -13.43
CA SER A 121 12.18 22.28 -13.51
C SER A 121 11.52 23.51 -12.87
N ARG A 122 12.06 23.93 -11.71
CA ARG A 122 11.69 25.21 -11.09
C ARG A 122 12.04 26.32 -12.09
N LYS A 123 11.05 26.81 -12.83
CA LYS A 123 11.21 28.07 -13.58
C LYS A 123 11.50 29.16 -12.55
N LYS A 124 12.74 29.65 -12.55
CA LYS A 124 13.13 30.83 -11.76
C LYS A 124 12.29 32.00 -12.27
N PHE A 125 11.35 32.49 -11.47
CA PHE A 125 10.74 33.79 -11.70
C PHE A 125 11.83 34.85 -11.47
N LYS A 126 12.12 35.67 -12.49
CA LYS A 126 12.90 36.90 -12.33
C LYS A 126 11.92 37.98 -11.88
N SER A 127 12.13 38.56 -10.70
CA SER A 127 11.48 39.81 -10.32
C SER A 127 12.04 40.95 -11.18
N CYS A 128 11.16 41.80 -11.70
CA CYS A 128 11.56 43.05 -12.34
C CYS A 128 11.60 44.13 -11.26
N GLU A 129 12.80 44.67 -11.02
CA GLU A 129 13.06 45.80 -10.13
C GLU A 129 13.01 47.11 -10.93
N ASP A 130 12.21 48.04 -10.40
CA ASP A 130 12.34 49.50 -10.36
C ASP A 130 12.62 50.30 -11.66
N THR A 131 11.55 50.88 -12.21
CA THR A 131 11.66 52.06 -13.09
C THR A 131 11.72 53.33 -12.24
N LYS A 132 12.89 53.98 -12.23
CA LYS A 132 13.09 55.31 -11.64
C LYS A 132 12.20 56.34 -12.34
N ILE A 133 11.50 57.16 -11.56
CA ILE A 133 10.79 58.36 -12.01
C ILE A 133 11.81 59.50 -12.10
N GLU A 134 11.93 60.15 -13.25
CA GLU A 134 12.74 61.37 -13.44
C GLU A 134 11.80 62.57 -13.55
N ILE A 135 11.90 63.48 -12.56
CA ILE A 135 11.16 64.75 -12.50
C ILE A 135 12.07 65.83 -13.09
N ALA A 136 11.66 66.41 -14.22
CA ALA A 136 12.30 67.61 -14.77
C ALA A 136 11.80 68.87 -14.06
N LYS A 137 12.72 69.78 -13.75
CA LYS A 137 12.49 71.12 -13.20
C LYS A 137 12.09 72.10 -14.29
#